data_AF-A0A1J3K4M0-F1
#
_entry.id   AF-A0A1J3K4M0-F1
#
_cell.length_a   1.000
_cell.length_b   1.000
_cell.length_c   1.000
_cell.angle_alpha   90.00
_cell.angle_beta   90.00
_cell.angle_gamma   90.00
#
_symmetry.space_group_name_H-M   'P 1'
#
loop_
_entity.id
_entity.type
_entity.pdbx_description
1 polymer ?
#
loop_
_entity_poly.entity_id
_entity_poly.type
_entity_poly.pdbx_seq_one_letter_code
_entity_poly.pdbx_strand_id
1 'polypeptide(L)'
;GYGPDTVTCNIIVDGICGSGELDKAIEIVKGMRVHGSAALGNLGNSYVGLVDDSMIENSCLPDLITYSTLLNGLCKSGRFAEAKKLFAEMMGEKLQPDTVAYNIFIHHFCKQGKLSSAFRVLKDMEKKGCHKSLETYNSLILGLGI
;
A
#
# COMPACT_ATOMS: atom_id res chain seq x y z
N GLY A 1 2.48 -8.88 27.29
CA GLY A 1 2.85 -7.56 26.76
C GLY A 1 2.18 -7.37 25.43
N TYR A 2 1.67 -6.18 25.14
CA TYR A 2 1.02 -5.87 23.86
C TYR A 2 2.00 -6.16 22.72
N GLY A 3 1.72 -7.13 21.86
CA GLY A 3 2.52 -7.33 20.64
C GLY A 3 2.43 -6.10 19.74
N PRO A 4 3.31 -5.97 18.73
CA PRO A 4 3.23 -4.88 17.78
C PRO A 4 1.81 -4.84 17.21
N ASP A 5 1.14 -3.72 17.43
CA ASP A 5 -0.16 -3.45 16.85
C ASP A 5 0.00 -3.14 15.36
N THR A 6 -1.13 -3.08 14.65
CA THR A 6 -1.17 -2.76 13.22
C THR A 6 -0.47 -1.44 12.89
N VAL A 7 -0.43 -0.50 13.85
CA VAL A 7 0.25 0.80 13.71
C VAL A 7 1.76 0.61 13.61
N THR A 8 2.35 -0.23 14.45
CA THR A 8 3.78 -0.55 14.43
C THR A 8 4.17 -1.23 13.12
N CYS A 9 3.35 -2.19 12.65
CA CYS A 9 3.54 -2.84 11.35
C CYS A 9 3.50 -1.82 10.19
N ASN A 10 2.56 -0.87 10.22
CA ASN A 10 2.40 0.17 9.20
C ASN A 10 3.59 1.14 9.14
N ILE A 11 4.14 1.54 10.29
CA ILE A 11 5.32 2.43 10.37
C ILE A 11 6.55 1.74 9.75
N ILE A 12 6.76 0.45 10.03
CA ILE A 12 7.89 -0.30 9.46
C ILE A 12 7.75 -0.41 7.94
N VAL A 13 6.55 -0.76 7.44
CA VAL A 13 6.29 -0.85 6.00
C VAL A 13 6.49 0.50 5.31
N ASP A 14 6.05 1.60 5.92
CA ASP A 14 6.26 2.96 5.40
C ASP A 14 7.75 3.34 5.35
N GLY A 15 8.50 3.04 6.42
CA GLY A 15 9.94 3.27 6.48
C GLY A 15 10.73 2.53 5.39
N ILE A 16 10.39 1.25 5.13
CA ILE A 16 11.05 0.44 4.09
C ILE A 16 10.64 0.90 2.69
N CYS A 17 9.39 1.34 2.49
CA CYS A 17 8.98 1.96 1.23
C CYS A 17 9.76 3.26 0.97
N GLY A 18 10.05 4.03 2.03
CA GLY A 18 10.88 5.23 1.98
C GLY A 18 12.35 4.98 1.67
N SER A 19 12.92 3.84 2.10
CA SER A 19 14.31 3.45 1.79
C SER A 19 14.49 2.92 0.37
N GLY A 20 13.40 2.70 -0.38
CA GLY A 20 13.42 2.18 -1.75
C GLY A 20 13.45 0.65 -1.84
N GLU A 21 13.44 -0.07 -0.72
CA GLU A 21 13.51 -1.53 -0.63
C GLU A 21 12.12 -2.18 -0.77
N LEU A 22 11.41 -1.85 -1.85
CA LEU A 22 10.02 -2.26 -2.08
C LEU A 22 9.81 -3.78 -2.13
N ASP A 23 10.79 -4.53 -2.64
CA ASP A 23 10.72 -6.00 -2.69
C ASP A 23 10.63 -6.61 -1.29
N LYS A 24 11.44 -6.10 -0.35
CA LYS A 24 11.40 -6.52 1.05
C LYS A 24 10.07 -6.12 1.69
N ALA A 25 9.57 -4.91 1.43
CA ALA A 25 8.28 -4.47 1.95
C ALA A 25 7.12 -5.38 1.48
N ILE A 26 7.13 -5.81 0.22
CA ILE A 26 6.15 -6.76 -0.32
C ILE A 26 6.30 -8.15 0.33
N GLU A 27 7.52 -8.66 0.49
CA GLU A 27 7.77 -9.93 1.16
C GLU A 27 7.32 -9.90 2.62
N ILE A 28 7.52 -8.79 3.32
CA ILE A 28 7.05 -8.60 4.71
C ILE A 28 5.53 -8.65 4.74
N VAL A 29 4.82 -7.93 3.88
CA VAL A 29 3.35 -7.95 3.87
C VAL A 29 2.80 -9.33 3.50
N LYS A 30 3.49 -10.07 2.61
CA LYS A 30 3.16 -11.48 2.34
C LYS A 30 3.46 -12.38 3.54
N GLY A 31 4.58 -12.16 4.21
CA GLY A 31 4.98 -12.89 5.41
C GLY A 31 4.05 -12.63 6.59
N MET A 32 3.56 -11.39 6.76
CA MET A 32 2.58 -11.01 7.80
C MET A 32 1.31 -11.85 7.69
N ARG A 33 0.92 -12.22 6.45
CA ARG A 33 -0.23 -13.11 6.22
C ARG A 33 0.01 -14.55 6.65
N VAL A 34 1.24 -15.07 6.51
CA VAL A 34 1.57 -16.49 6.78
C VAL A 34 2.05 -16.70 8.22
N HIS A 35 2.77 -15.72 8.76
CA HIS A 35 3.51 -15.83 10.02
C HIS A 35 3.12 -14.75 11.05
N GLY A 36 2.20 -13.83 10.73
CA GLY A 36 1.83 -12.74 11.62
C GLY A 36 3.02 -11.82 11.92
N SER A 37 3.17 -11.39 13.17
CA SER A 37 4.31 -10.55 13.60
C SER A 37 5.67 -11.23 13.44
N ALA A 38 5.75 -12.56 13.31
CA ALA A 38 7.03 -13.27 13.13
C ALA A 38 7.71 -12.96 11.78
N ALA A 39 6.94 -12.50 10.77
CA ALA A 39 7.50 -12.02 9.52
C ALA A 39 8.35 -10.74 9.71
N LEU A 40 8.04 -9.94 10.73
CA LEU A 40 8.85 -8.79 11.14
C LEU A 40 10.08 -9.23 11.93
N GLY A 41 9.95 -10.25 12.79
CA GLY A 41 11.05 -10.81 13.59
C GLY A 41 12.18 -11.42 12.74
N ASN A 42 11.86 -12.15 11.67
CA ASN A 42 12.86 -12.69 10.74
C ASN A 42 13.69 -11.59 10.03
N LEU A 43 13.17 -10.35 9.97
CA LEU A 43 13.84 -9.17 9.40
C LEU A 43 14.45 -8.24 10.47
N GLY A 44 14.07 -8.41 11.74
CA GLY A 44 14.55 -7.64 12.90
C GLY A 44 16.07 -7.65 13.06
N ASN A 45 16.73 -8.69 12.54
CA ASN A 45 18.19 -8.78 12.50
C ASN A 45 18.88 -7.76 11.57
N SER A 46 18.13 -7.07 10.69
CA SER A 46 18.66 -5.97 9.86
C SER A 46 18.31 -4.56 10.39
N TYR A 47 17.37 -4.44 11.33
CA TYR A 47 16.95 -3.19 11.97
C TYR A 47 16.91 -3.34 13.51
N VAL A 48 18.01 -3.85 14.08
CA VAL A 48 18.22 -4.23 15.50
C VAL A 48 18.14 -3.03 16.45
N GLY A 49 16.99 -2.37 16.53
CA GLY A 49 16.75 -1.28 17.46
C GLY A 49 15.28 -0.96 17.73
N LEU A 50 14.33 -1.59 17.03
CA LEU A 50 12.90 -1.28 17.19
C LEU A 50 12.01 -2.46 17.57
N VAL A 51 12.53 -3.70 17.61
CA VAL A 51 11.71 -4.88 17.95
C VAL A 51 12.51 -5.82 18.83
N ASP A 52 12.18 -5.88 20.12
CA ASP A 52 12.78 -6.83 21.07
C ASP A 52 12.29 -8.26 20.80
N ASP A 53 13.20 -9.24 20.90
CA ASP A 53 13.01 -10.68 20.59
C ASP A 53 11.93 -11.40 21.43
N SER A 54 11.25 -10.70 22.35
CA SER A 54 10.22 -11.28 23.23
C SER A 54 8.77 -11.15 22.71
N MET A 55 8.56 -10.63 21.48
CA MET A 55 7.26 -10.15 21.01
C MET A 55 6.59 -10.97 19.87
N ILE A 56 6.87 -12.28 19.81
CA ILE A 56 6.43 -13.17 18.73
C ILE A 56 5.17 -13.94 19.13
N GLU A 57 4.01 -13.29 19.30
CA GLU A 57 2.76 -14.06 19.51
C GLU A 57 1.43 -13.34 19.19
N ASN A 58 1.40 -12.40 18.23
CA ASN A 58 0.12 -11.83 17.77
C ASN A 58 0.03 -11.78 16.23
N SER A 59 -1.12 -12.21 15.71
CA SER A 59 -1.46 -12.19 14.28
C SER A 59 -1.69 -10.75 13.79
N CYS A 60 -0.64 -10.08 13.29
CA CYS A 60 -0.74 -8.78 12.59
C CYS A 60 -1.17 -9.03 11.13
N LEU A 61 -2.41 -8.66 10.78
CA LEU A 61 -2.91 -8.74 9.39
C LEU A 61 -2.69 -7.40 8.69
N PRO A 62 -2.28 -7.39 7.40
CA PRO A 62 -2.20 -6.16 6.61
C PRO A 62 -3.57 -5.47 6.52
N ASP A 63 -3.59 -4.16 6.78
CA ASP A 63 -4.79 -3.34 6.67
C ASP A 63 -4.75 -2.44 5.43
N LEU A 64 -5.79 -1.64 5.26
CA LEU A 64 -5.92 -0.73 4.13
C LEU A 64 -4.78 0.32 4.07
N ILE A 65 -4.24 0.70 5.23
CA ILE A 65 -3.10 1.62 5.33
C ILE A 65 -1.85 0.91 4.81
N THR A 66 -1.59 -0.33 5.25
CA THR A 66 -0.46 -1.14 4.76
C THR A 66 -0.48 -1.25 3.24
N TYR A 67 -1.64 -1.55 2.66
CA TYR A 67 -1.81 -1.63 1.20
C TYR A 67 -1.61 -0.29 0.52
N SER A 68 -2.22 0.78 1.03
CA SER A 68 -2.11 2.11 0.44
C SER A 68 -0.67 2.60 0.41
N THR A 69 0.10 2.36 1.47
CA THR A 69 1.53 2.70 1.55
C THR A 69 2.34 1.95 0.47
N LEU A 70 2.18 0.64 0.36
CA LEU A 70 2.85 -0.15 -0.68
C LEU A 70 2.44 0.25 -2.10
N LEU A 71 1.15 0.49 -2.33
CA LEU A 71 0.63 0.95 -3.62
C LEU A 71 1.27 2.28 -4.03
N ASN A 72 1.38 3.22 -3.08
CA ASN A 72 2.03 4.50 -3.30
C ASN A 72 3.52 4.32 -3.64
N GLY A 73 4.25 3.52 -2.86
CA GLY A 73 5.66 3.21 -3.12
C GLY A 73 5.89 2.58 -4.49
N LEU A 74 5.11 1.56 -4.85
CA LEU A 74 5.20 0.88 -6.14
C LEU A 74 4.87 1.80 -7.31
N CYS A 75 3.84 2.65 -7.18
CA CYS A 75 3.49 3.61 -8.23
C CYS A 75 4.55 4.71 -8.41
N LYS A 76 5.15 5.19 -7.32
CA LYS A 76 6.28 6.15 -7.36
C LYS A 76 7.49 5.56 -8.09
N SER A 77 7.79 4.29 -7.85
CA SER A 77 8.89 3.57 -8.52
C SER A 77 8.54 3.06 -9.92
N GLY A 78 7.36 3.41 -10.47
CA GLY A 78 6.92 3.00 -11.80
C GLY A 78 6.52 1.53 -11.94
N ARG A 79 6.50 0.76 -10.85
CA ARG A 79 6.18 -0.68 -10.78
C ARG A 79 4.66 -0.93 -10.79
N PHE A 80 3.94 -0.39 -11.76
CA PHE A 80 2.46 -0.45 -11.80
C PHE A 80 1.88 -1.85 -11.96
N ALA A 81 2.60 -2.77 -12.62
CA ALA A 81 2.14 -4.14 -12.76
C ALA A 81 1.99 -4.81 -11.38
N GLU A 82 2.96 -4.57 -10.51
CA GLU A 82 2.98 -5.08 -9.15
C GLU A 82 1.99 -4.35 -8.26
N ALA A 83 1.86 -3.03 -8.41
CA ALA A 83 0.82 -2.27 -7.72
C ALA A 83 -0.58 -2.81 -8.05
N LYS A 84 -0.86 -3.11 -9.33
CA LYS A 84 -2.14 -3.72 -9.73
C LYS A 84 -2.35 -5.11 -9.15
N LYS A 85 -1.31 -5.93 -9.09
CA LYS A 85 -1.37 -7.25 -8.46
C LYS A 85 -1.71 -7.11 -6.99
N LEU A 86 -1.04 -6.21 -6.28
CA LEU A 86 -1.28 -5.94 -4.86
C LEU A 86 -2.70 -5.40 -4.61
N PHE A 87 -3.21 -4.54 -5.50
CA PHE A 87 -4.59 -4.06 -5.45
C PHE A 87 -5.63 -5.18 -5.66
N ALA A 88 -5.36 -6.11 -6.58
CA ALA A 88 -6.20 -7.29 -6.79
C ALA A 88 -6.14 -8.25 -5.60
N GLU A 89 -4.96 -8.44 -5.00
CA GLU A 89 -4.78 -9.22 -3.77
C GLU A 89 -5.59 -8.61 -2.62
N MET A 90 -5.56 -7.29 -2.42
CA MET A 90 -6.36 -6.61 -1.41
C MET A 90 -7.86 -6.91 -1.57
N MET A 91 -8.38 -6.82 -2.80
CA MET A 91 -9.79 -7.18 -3.09
C MET A 91 -10.10 -8.65 -2.82
N GLY A 92 -9.14 -9.55 -3.10
CA GLY A 92 -9.26 -10.99 -2.83
C GLY A 92 -9.40 -11.30 -1.34
N GLU A 93 -8.77 -10.52 -0.47
CA GLU A 93 -8.88 -10.63 0.99
C GLU A 93 -10.14 -9.96 1.57
N LYS A 94 -11.11 -9.59 0.73
CA LYS A 94 -12.33 -8.85 1.13
C LYS A 94 -12.07 -7.45 1.72
N LEU A 95 -10.84 -6.92 1.59
CA LEU A 95 -10.55 -5.51 1.86
C LEU A 95 -11.02 -4.69 0.67
N GLN A 96 -12.09 -3.92 0.86
CA GLN A 96 -12.61 -3.06 -0.20
C GLN A 96 -11.66 -1.86 -0.39
N PRO A 97 -11.19 -1.60 -1.62
CA PRO A 97 -10.43 -0.40 -1.90
C PRO A 97 -11.26 0.84 -1.60
N ASP A 98 -10.67 1.76 -0.84
CA ASP A 98 -11.27 3.05 -0.56
C ASP A 98 -10.84 4.10 -1.58
N THR A 99 -11.34 5.32 -1.37
CA THR A 99 -10.99 6.49 -2.17
C THR A 99 -9.49 6.74 -2.22
N VAL A 100 -8.75 6.46 -1.14
CA VAL A 100 -7.30 6.67 -1.08
C VAL A 100 -6.58 5.72 -2.03
N ALA A 101 -6.90 4.42 -2.00
CA ALA A 101 -6.28 3.43 -2.87
C ALA A 101 -6.51 3.74 -4.37
N TYR A 102 -7.72 4.19 -4.73
CA TYR A 102 -8.03 4.64 -6.09
C TYR A 102 -7.28 5.93 -6.47
N ASN A 103 -7.23 6.91 -5.58
CA ASN A 103 -6.56 8.18 -5.81
C ASN A 103 -5.06 8.01 -6.06
N ILE A 104 -4.39 7.07 -5.39
CA ILE A 104 -2.98 6.76 -5.63
C ILE A 104 -2.75 6.44 -7.11
N PHE A 105 -3.57 5.56 -7.70
CA PHE A 105 -3.43 5.21 -9.12
C PHE A 105 -3.74 6.39 -10.04
N ILE A 106 -4.83 7.13 -9.76
CA ILE A 106 -5.22 8.29 -10.58
C ILE A 106 -4.11 9.34 -10.57
N HIS A 107 -3.59 9.70 -9.40
CA HIS A 107 -2.50 10.65 -9.22
C HIS A 107 -1.26 10.25 -10.04
N HIS A 108 -0.80 9.00 -9.89
CA HIS A 108 0.42 8.55 -10.56
C HIS A 108 0.24 8.38 -12.07
N PHE A 109 -0.94 7.96 -12.55
CA PHE A 109 -1.22 7.94 -13.99
C PHE A 109 -1.27 9.34 -14.57
N CYS A 110 -1.89 10.31 -13.89
CA CYS A 110 -1.89 11.71 -14.30
C CYS A 110 -0.48 12.31 -14.35
N LYS A 111 0.33 12.09 -13.32
CA LYS A 111 1.72 12.56 -13.26
C LYS A 111 2.60 12.00 -14.39
N GLN A 112 2.25 10.84 -14.94
CA GLN A 112 2.94 10.21 -16.07
C GLN A 112 2.31 10.53 -17.43
N GLY A 113 1.35 11.45 -17.50
CA GLY A 113 0.63 11.78 -18.73
C GLY A 113 -0.29 10.65 -19.25
N LYS A 114 -0.50 9.59 -18.46
CA LYS A 114 -1.32 8.42 -18.84
C LYS A 114 -2.79 8.65 -18.53
N LEU A 115 -3.36 9.75 -19.01
CA LEU A 115 -4.73 10.18 -18.72
C LEU A 115 -5.78 9.10 -19.03
N SER A 116 -5.66 8.38 -20.14
CA SER A 116 -6.60 7.30 -20.48
C SER A 116 -6.64 6.19 -19.41
N SER A 117 -5.50 5.92 -18.76
CA SER A 117 -5.45 4.97 -17.63
C SER A 117 -6.06 5.57 -16.37
N ALA A 118 -5.80 6.84 -16.08
CA ALA A 118 -6.41 7.56 -14.95
C ALA A 118 -7.95 7.58 -15.05
N PHE A 119 -8.51 7.91 -16.22
CA PHE A 119 -9.96 7.88 -16.44
C PHE A 119 -10.56 6.48 -16.36
N ARG A 120 -9.82 5.44 -16.77
CA ARG A 120 -10.27 4.06 -16.60
C ARG A 120 -10.37 3.68 -15.11
N VAL A 121 -9.42 4.12 -14.30
CA VAL A 121 -9.44 3.93 -12.84
C VAL A 121 -10.59 4.71 -12.21
N LEU A 122 -10.83 5.96 -12.64
CA LEU A 122 -11.97 6.77 -12.19
C LEU A 122 -13.32 6.08 -12.48
N LYS A 123 -13.47 5.50 -13.67
CA LYS A 123 -14.68 4.76 -14.06
C LYS A 123 -14.86 3.48 -13.25
N ASP A 124 -13.77 2.81 -12.89
CA ASP A 124 -13.85 1.64 -12.00
C ASP A 124 -14.28 2.03 -10.59
N MET A 125 -13.69 3.11 -10.05
CA MET A 125 -14.06 3.71 -8.77
C MET A 125 -15.57 4.05 -8.72
N GLU A 126 -16.12 4.61 -9.79
CA GLU A 126 -17.57 4.87 -9.92
C GLU A 126 -18.42 3.61 -9.88
N LYS A 127 -18.04 2.59 -10.65
CA LYS A 127 -18.78 1.32 -10.70
C LYS A 127 -18.80 0.61 -9.35
N LYS A 128 -17.75 0.80 -8.55
CA LYS A 128 -17.63 0.24 -7.20
C LYS A 128 -18.33 1.09 -6.13
N GLY A 129 -18.91 2.23 -6.51
CA GLY A 129 -19.63 3.12 -5.60
C GLY A 129 -18.71 3.95 -4.70
N CYS A 130 -17.42 4.03 -4.99
CA CYS A 130 -16.47 4.82 -4.21
C CYS A 130 -16.63 6.32 -4.54
N HIS A 131 -16.74 7.15 -3.50
CA HIS A 131 -16.90 8.60 -3.67
C HIS A 131 -15.60 9.25 -4.11
N LYS A 132 -15.65 10.04 -5.19
CA LYS A 132 -14.53 10.89 -5.63
C LYS A 132 -14.29 11.97 -4.59
N SER A 133 -13.02 12.30 -4.36
CA SER A 133 -12.63 13.40 -3.48
C SER A 133 -12.08 14.57 -4.28
N LEU A 134 -11.87 15.71 -3.61
CA LEU A 134 -11.14 16.87 -4.17
C LEU A 134 -9.78 16.47 -4.75
N GLU A 135 -9.07 15.56 -4.09
CA GLU A 135 -7.79 15.03 -4.56
C GLU A 135 -7.92 14.29 -5.90
N THR A 136 -9.03 13.57 -6.11
CA THR A 136 -9.33 12.89 -7.38
C THR A 136 -9.39 13.91 -8.53
N TYR A 137 -10.16 14.99 -8.34
CA TYR A 137 -10.31 16.03 -9.35
C TYR A 137 -9.03 16.85 -9.54
N ASN A 138 -8.36 17.23 -8.45
CA ASN A 138 -7.08 17.94 -8.51
C ASN A 138 -6.04 17.14 -9.31
N SER A 139 -5.95 15.83 -9.08
CA SER A 139 -5.04 14.97 -9.82
C SER A 139 -5.35 14.91 -11.32
N LEU A 140 -6.63 14.89 -11.70
CA LEU A 140 -7.06 14.91 -13.10
C LEU A 140 -6.78 16.25 -13.77
N ILE A 141 -7.07 17.36 -13.10
CA ILE A 141 -6.78 18.72 -13.60
C ILE A 141 -5.27 18.89 -13.81
N LEU A 142 -4.46 18.53 -12.81
CA LEU A 142 -3.00 18.57 -12.92
C LEU A 142 -2.49 17.70 -14.08
N GLY A 143 -3.08 16.52 -14.30
CA GLY A 143 -2.73 15.64 -15.41
C GLY A 143 -3.11 16.19 -16.79
N LEU A 144 -4.13 17.04 -16.87
CA LEU A 144 -4.56 17.70 -18.11
C LEU A 144 -3.69 18.90 -18.48
N GLY A 145 -2.81 19.34 -17.58
CA GLY A 145 -1.91 20.48 -17.80
C GLY A 145 -2.62 21.83 -17.89
N ILE A 146 -3.80 21.95 -17.26
CA ILE A 146 -4.61 23.17 -17.18
C ILE A 146 -4.29 23.92 -15.88
#